data_AF-A0A9Q2LDZ8-F1
#
_entry.id   AF-A0A9Q2LDZ8-F1
#
_cell.length_a   1.000
_cell.length_b   1.000
_cell.length_c   1.000
_cell.angle_alpha   90.00
_cell.angle_beta   90.00
_cell.angle_gamma   90.00
#
_symmetry.space_group_name_H-M   'P 1'
#
loop_
_entity.id
_entity.type
_entity.pdbx_description
1 polymer ?
#
loop_
_entity_poly.entity_id
_entity_poly.type
_entity_poly.pdbx_seq_one_letter_code
_entity_poly.pdbx_strand_id
1 'polypeptide(L)' 'MHYSHTTLATTPTDQTPFIHQWTGEGEPRAVLVIAHGMGEHALRYAPLAQAMVDAGF' A
#
# COMPACT_ATOMS: atom_id res chain seq x y z
N MET A 1 -2.04 7.65 -11.46
CA MET A 1 -1.82 6.68 -10.37
C MET A 1 -2.08 5.29 -10.91
N HIS A 2 -1.07 4.43 -10.86
CA HIS A 2 -1.22 3.01 -11.16
C HIS A 2 -1.44 2.24 -9.85
N TYR A 3 -2.39 1.29 -9.86
CA TYR A 3 -2.72 0.45 -8.72
C TYR A 3 -2.42 -1.01 -9.05
N SER A 4 -1.77 -1.70 -8.11
CA SER A 4 -1.59 -3.14 -8.16
C SER A 4 -1.71 -3.75 -6.77
N HIS A 5 -1.81 -5.06 -6.73
CA HIS A 5 -1.74 -5.81 -5.48
C HIS A 5 -0.87 -7.04 -5.64
N THR A 6 -0.32 -7.50 -4.53
CA THR A 6 0.45 -8.73 -4.45
C THR A 6 0.29 -9.35 -3.07
N THR A 7 0.76 -10.57 -2.90
CA THR A 7 0.87 -11.23 -1.60
C THR A 7 2.32 -11.38 -1.20
N LEU A 8 2.62 -11.22 0.09
CA LEU A 8 3.92 -11.61 0.63
C LEU A 8 3.96 -13.13 0.84
N ALA A 9 5.16 -13.65 1.09
CA ALA A 9 5.33 -15.05 1.50
C ALA A 9 4.51 -15.35 2.76
N THR A 10 4.01 -16.58 2.86
CA THR A 10 3.29 -17.06 4.04
C THR A 10 4.21 -17.01 5.26
N THR A 11 3.70 -16.43 6.34
CA THR A 11 4.39 -16.27 7.63
C THR A 11 4.36 -17.58 8.43
N PRO A 12 5.19 -17.74 9.49
CA PRO A 12 5.15 -18.93 10.36
C PRO A 12 3.83 -19.17 11.10
N THR A 13 2.92 -18.19 11.10
CA THR A 13 1.58 -18.29 11.68
C THR A 13 0.50 -18.49 10.62
N ASP A 14 0.87 -19.03 9.45
CA ASP A 14 -0.01 -19.35 8.32
C ASP A 14 -0.79 -18.14 7.76
N GLN A 15 -0.30 -16.92 7.99
CA GLN A 15 -0.87 -15.72 7.39
C GLN A 15 -0.13 -15.36 6.10
N THR A 16 -0.89 -14.98 5.07
CA THR A 16 -0.37 -14.47 3.79
C THR A 16 -0.79 -13.00 3.65
N PRO A 17 0.09 -12.04 3.99
CA PRO A 17 -0.26 -10.62 3.92
C PRO A 17 -0.59 -10.17 2.51
N PHE A 18 -1.70 -9.45 2.36
CA PHE A 18 -2.12 -8.83 1.10
C PHE A 18 -1.63 -7.38 1.05
N ILE A 19 -0.88 -7.04 0.01
CA ILE A 19 -0.26 -5.74 -0.19
C ILE A 19 -0.97 -5.02 -1.33
N HIS A 20 -1.30 -3.76 -1.09
CA HIS A 20 -1.77 -2.83 -2.11
C HIS A 20 -0.68 -1.82 -2.38
N GLN A 21 -0.40 -1.59 -3.67
CA GLN A 21 0.63 -0.67 -4.11
C GLN A 21 0.01 0.36 -5.05
N TRP A 22 0.41 1.62 -4.83
CA TRP A 22 0.04 2.75 -5.65
C TRP A 22 1.31 3.46 -6.09
N THR A 23 1.41 3.81 -7.37
CA THR A 23 2.56 4.52 -7.92
C THR A 23 2.12 5.69 -8.80
N GLY A 24 2.85 6.80 -8.73
CA GLY A 24 2.69 7.96 -9.61
C GLY A 24 3.42 7.83 -10.94
N GLU A 25 3.29 8.86 -11.78
CA GLU A 25 4.06 9.01 -13.02
C GLU A 25 5.35 9.78 -12.70
N GLY A 26 6.49 9.08 -12.58
CA GLY A 26 7.79 9.69 -12.29
C GLY A 26 8.56 8.98 -11.17
N GLU A 27 9.77 9.47 -10.88
CA GLU A 27 10.60 8.94 -9.80
C GLU A 27 10.03 9.36 -8.42
N PRO A 28 9.69 8.41 -7.53
CA PRO A 28 9.09 8.73 -6.25
C PRO A 28 10.11 9.38 -5.31
N ARG A 29 9.64 10.32 -4.48
CA ARG A 29 10.47 10.99 -3.45
C ARG A 29 10.86 10.03 -2.32
N ALA A 30 10.00 9.08 -2.00
CA ALA A 30 10.20 8.03 -1.00
C ALA A 30 9.09 6.98 -1.09
N VAL A 31 9.32 5.79 -0.55
CA VAL A 31 8.27 4.76 -0.38
C VAL A 31 7.56 4.96 0.95
N LEU A 32 6.23 5.06 0.95
CA LEU A 32 5.41 5.09 2.15
C LEU A 32 4.79 3.72 2.43
N VAL A 33 5.09 3.16 3.60
CA VAL A 33 4.45 1.92 4.08
C VAL A 33 3.29 2.28 5.00
N ILE A 34 2.08 1.90 4.62
CA ILE A 34 0.86 2.15 5.39
C ILE A 34 0.42 0.84 6.05
N ALA A 35 0.44 0.80 7.38
CA ALA A 35 -0.12 -0.30 8.18
C ALA A 35 -1.50 0.12 8.71
N HIS A 36 -2.50 -0.72 8.53
CA HIS A 36 -3.85 -0.45 9.03
C HIS A 36 -3.97 -0.75 10.54
N GLY A 37 -5.02 -0.24 11.19
CA GLY A 37 -5.32 -0.52 12.59
C GLY A 37 -5.97 -1.90 12.82
N MET A 38 -6.14 -2.27 14.10
CA MET A 38 -6.86 -3.48 14.49
C MET A 38 -8.30 -3.45 13.97
N GLY A 39 -8.74 -4.51 13.29
CA GLY A 39 -10.09 -4.60 12.71
C GLY A 39 -10.30 -3.78 11.43
N GLU A 40 -9.26 -3.15 10.89
CA GLU A 40 -9.31 -2.42 9.62
C GLU A 40 -8.73 -3.24 8.46
N HIS A 41 -8.71 -2.66 7.25
CA HIS A 41 -8.05 -3.21 6.07
C HIS A 41 -7.36 -2.10 5.26
N ALA A 42 -6.33 -2.47 4.48
CA ALA A 42 -5.47 -1.53 3.77
C ALA A 42 -6.19 -0.64 2.75
N LEU A 43 -7.20 -1.16 2.01
CA LEU A 43 -7.97 -0.35 1.04
C LEU A 43 -8.74 0.83 1.66
N ARG A 44 -8.96 0.85 2.98
CA ARG A 44 -9.55 2.02 3.66
C ARG A 44 -8.67 3.27 3.54
N TYR A 45 -7.36 3.08 3.29
CA TYR A 45 -6.38 4.15 3.11
C TYR A 45 -6.17 4.54 1.64
N ALA A 46 -6.95 4.02 0.67
CA ALA A 46 -6.81 4.38 -0.74
C ALA A 46 -6.89 5.90 -1.01
N PRO A 47 -7.77 6.69 -0.32
CA PRO A 47 -7.75 8.15 -0.48
C PRO A 47 -6.45 8.80 0.01
N LEU A 48 -5.85 8.28 1.09
CA LEU A 48 -4.54 8.74 1.56
C LEU A 48 -3.45 8.38 0.54
N ALA A 49 -3.46 7.16 0.00
CA ALA A 49 -2.49 6.74 -1.01
C ALA A 49 -2.54 7.65 -2.26
N GLN A 50 -3.74 7.99 -2.74
CA GLN A 50 -3.92 8.94 -3.84
C GLN A 50 -3.32 10.31 -3.50
N ALA A 51 -3.63 10.86 -2.32
CA ALA A 51 -3.08 12.15 -1.91
C ALA A 51 -1.55 12.15 -1.80
N MET A 52 -0.95 11.03 -1.38
CA MET A 52 0.52 10.91 -1.28
C MET A 52 1.15 10.73 -2.66
N VAL A 53 0.54 9.97 -3.57
CA VAL A 53 0.97 9.88 -4.97
C VAL A 53 0.93 11.25 -5.65
N ASP A 54 -0.14 12.03 -5.43
CA ASP A 54 -0.25 13.39 -5.97
C ASP A 54 0.81 14.35 -5.38
N ALA A 55 1.32 14.05 -4.17
CA ALA A 55 2.43 14.75 -3.53
C ALA A 55 3.82 14.22 -3.94
N GLY A 56 3.88 13.23 -4.84
CA GLY A 56 5.11 12.66 -5.40
C GLY A 56 5.76 11.55 -4.56
N PHE A 57 5.00 10.88 -3.70
CA PHE A 57 5.42 9.66 -2.99
C PHE A 57 5.06 8.38 -3.77
#